data_AF-A0AAD9GF14-F1
#
_entry.id   AF-A0AAD9GF14-F1
#
_cell.length_a   1.000
_cell.length_b   1.000
_cell.length_c   1.000
_cell.angle_alpha   90.00
_cell.angle_beta   90.00
_cell.angle_gamma   90.00
#
_symmetry.space_group_name_H-M   'P 1'
#
loop_
_entity.id
_entity.type
_entity.pdbx_description
1 polymer ?
#
loop_
_entity_poly.entity_id
_entity_poly.type
_entity_poly.pdbx_seq_one_letter_code
_entity_poly.pdbx_strand_id
1 'polypeptide(L)'
;MYDLLDNAISLKPAEAPAASDRTTGTPRLTRRSVDPLEWCQPGVSFASVENVRCPHHYSLPIQYFCLDCKNGEGCFCSECALTRHATCDVRTLEEAYTTILNSVIRKWASQFNCRSENLEVTFAQQLSDKREEWTMKLQEVQTALLKTYDDVHGTLRELEASLIQWLKQSHQMLSQEHEKVYNHVKTTLDSYAANAEMLRQQRRAPATRLLLFYNENHTKLRQMLLGTTPRDSERVIGNATRHLGVRLDNISATAVEYSKLLTKLERDIRQAGGD
;
A
#
# COMPACT_ATOMS: atom_id res chain seq x y z
N MET A 1 0.14 10.05 9.39
CA MET A 1 -0.03 9.67 7.97
C MET A 1 -1.46 9.95 7.46
N TYR A 2 -2.48 9.91 8.34
CA TYR A 2 -3.85 10.34 8.02
C TYR A 2 -3.98 11.85 7.71
N ASP A 3 -3.21 12.73 8.36
CA ASP A 3 -3.30 14.20 8.16
C ASP A 3 -2.77 14.72 6.82
N LEU A 4 -2.06 13.88 6.05
CA LEU A 4 -1.51 14.25 4.74
C LEU A 4 -2.49 13.99 3.59
N LEU A 5 -3.53 13.17 3.81
CA LEU A 5 -4.54 12.86 2.79
C LEU A 5 -5.72 13.83 2.81
N ASP A 6 -6.08 14.37 3.98
CA ASP A 6 -7.16 15.38 4.11
C ASP A 6 -6.82 16.72 3.44
N ASN A 7 -5.53 17.01 3.21
CA ASN A 7 -5.09 18.23 2.52
C ASN A 7 -4.96 18.07 1.00
N ALA A 8 -4.95 16.84 0.48
CA ALA A 8 -4.77 16.58 -0.95
C ALA A 8 -6.09 16.66 -1.75
N ILE A 9 -7.23 16.46 -1.07
CA ILE A 9 -8.56 16.48 -1.70
C ILE A 9 -9.52 17.22 -0.78
N SER A 10 -9.72 18.52 -1.01
CA SER A 10 -10.73 19.33 -0.31
C SER A 10 -12.14 18.80 -0.61
N LEU A 11 -12.73 18.08 0.34
CA LEU A 11 -14.08 17.50 0.30
C LEU A 11 -15.16 18.41 0.92
N LYS A 12 -15.01 19.73 0.90
CA LYS A 12 -16.09 20.67 1.29
C LYS A 12 -16.68 21.36 0.06
N PRO A 13 -18.02 21.43 -0.09
CA PRO A 13 -18.62 22.34 -1.05
C PRO A 13 -18.29 23.76 -0.60
N ALA A 14 -17.62 24.53 -1.45
CA ALA A 14 -17.31 25.91 -1.17
C ALA A 14 -18.62 26.72 -1.07
N GLU A 15 -19.00 27.09 0.15
CA GLU A 15 -19.89 28.22 0.37
C GLU A 15 -19.26 29.47 -0.27
N ALA A 16 -20.08 30.21 -1.00
CA ALA A 16 -19.67 31.39 -1.75
C ALA A 16 -18.97 32.42 -0.85
N PRO A 17 -17.76 32.90 -1.19
CA PRO A 17 -17.20 34.05 -0.52
C PRO A 17 -17.83 35.32 -1.11
N ALA A 18 -18.32 36.15 -0.20
CA ALA A 18 -18.67 37.53 -0.43
C ALA A 18 -17.46 38.31 -1.01
N ALA A 19 -17.78 39.35 -1.77
CA ALA A 19 -16.89 40.21 -2.53
C ALA A 19 -15.59 40.62 -1.79
N SER A 20 -14.45 40.47 -2.46
CA SER A 20 -13.30 41.36 -2.26
C SER A 20 -12.53 41.52 -3.57
N ASP A 21 -12.37 42.78 -3.97
CA ASP A 21 -11.48 43.23 -5.04
C ASP A 21 -10.03 42.82 -4.77
N ARG A 22 -9.37 42.25 -5.79
CA ARG A 22 -7.99 42.59 -6.19
C ARG A 22 -7.57 41.78 -7.43
N THR A 23 -7.56 42.51 -8.54
CA THR A 23 -6.67 42.42 -9.71
C THR A 23 -5.50 41.43 -9.61
N THR A 24 -5.53 40.37 -10.42
CA THR A 24 -4.37 39.84 -11.18
C THR A 24 -4.86 39.07 -12.40
N GLY A 25 -4.23 39.32 -13.54
CA GLY A 25 -4.73 38.97 -14.86
C GLY A 25 -4.71 37.48 -15.19
N THR A 26 -5.89 36.98 -15.53
CA THR A 26 -6.10 35.92 -16.53
C THR A 26 -7.40 36.28 -17.24
N PRO A 27 -7.46 36.28 -18.59
CA PRO A 27 -8.72 36.54 -19.26
C PRO A 27 -9.64 35.35 -18.99
N ARG A 28 -10.52 35.49 -18.00
CA ARG A 28 -11.70 34.63 -17.88
C ARG A 28 -12.46 34.79 -19.20
N LEU A 29 -12.41 33.76 -20.05
CA LEU A 29 -13.38 33.57 -21.11
C LEU A 29 -14.74 33.43 -20.43
N THR A 30 -15.42 34.55 -20.23
CA THR A 30 -16.85 34.58 -19.93
C THR A 30 -17.52 33.82 -21.06
N ARG A 31 -17.96 32.59 -20.78
CA ARG A 31 -18.87 31.82 -21.62
C ARG A 31 -20.18 32.62 -21.62
N ARG A 32 -20.26 33.66 -22.46
CA ARG A 32 -21.53 34.28 -22.82
C ARG A 32 -22.33 33.16 -23.46
N SER A 33 -23.34 32.66 -22.75
CA SER A 33 -24.43 31.95 -23.40
C SER A 33 -25.07 32.97 -24.33
N VAL A 34 -24.67 32.91 -25.60
CA VAL A 34 -25.21 33.77 -26.63
C VAL A 34 -26.64 33.31 -26.84
N ASP A 35 -27.58 34.10 -26.33
CA ASP A 35 -29.00 33.81 -26.44
C ASP A 35 -29.38 33.85 -27.93
N PRO A 36 -29.99 32.80 -28.51
CA PRO A 36 -30.31 32.78 -29.95
C PRO A 36 -31.20 33.94 -30.40
N LEU A 37 -31.90 34.58 -29.46
CA LEU A 37 -32.71 35.78 -29.70
C LEU A 37 -31.90 37.08 -29.81
N GLU A 38 -30.70 37.18 -29.24
CA GLU A 38 -29.86 38.39 -29.39
C GLU A 38 -29.41 38.61 -30.84
N TRP A 39 -29.34 37.53 -31.63
CA TRP A 39 -29.01 37.57 -33.07
C TRP A 39 -30.21 37.97 -33.93
N CYS A 40 -31.41 38.00 -33.34
CA CYS A 40 -32.65 38.34 -34.01
C CYS A 40 -33.18 39.71 -33.61
N GLN A 41 -32.46 40.49 -32.79
CA GLN A 41 -32.88 41.86 -32.46
C GLN A 41 -32.56 42.81 -33.63
N PRO A 42 -33.58 43.39 -34.29
CA PRO A 42 -33.36 44.41 -35.30
C PRO A 42 -32.97 45.72 -34.59
N GLY A 43 -31.68 45.90 -34.29
CA GLY A 43 -31.25 47.09 -33.55
C GLY A 43 -29.80 47.12 -33.07
N VAL A 44 -29.06 46.01 -33.10
CA VAL A 44 -27.59 46.09 -32.99
C VAL A 44 -27.09 46.62 -34.31
N SER A 45 -26.59 47.86 -34.32
CA SER A 45 -26.04 48.55 -35.48
C SER A 45 -24.85 47.76 -36.04
N PHE A 46 -25.14 46.76 -36.87
CA PHE A 46 -24.24 46.34 -37.93
C PHE A 46 -23.99 47.59 -38.77
N ALA A 47 -22.73 47.98 -38.95
CA ALA A 47 -22.36 49.05 -39.86
C ALA A 47 -23.23 48.93 -41.12
N SER A 48 -24.08 49.93 -41.37
CA SER A 48 -25.16 49.81 -42.35
C SER A 48 -24.57 49.33 -43.68
N VAL A 49 -24.95 48.12 -44.08
CA VAL A 49 -24.48 47.46 -45.31
C VAL A 49 -24.89 48.24 -46.56
N GLU A 50 -25.63 49.34 -46.40
CA GLU A 50 -26.06 50.29 -47.42
C GLU A 50 -24.90 50.86 -48.28
N ASN A 51 -23.65 50.78 -47.81
CA ASN A 51 -22.48 51.29 -48.53
C ASN A 51 -21.45 50.25 -48.98
N VAL A 52 -21.69 48.95 -48.82
CA VAL A 52 -20.76 47.95 -49.35
C VAL A 52 -20.97 47.84 -50.87
N ARG A 53 -19.96 48.27 -51.62
CA ARG A 53 -19.97 48.24 -53.10
C ARG A 53 -19.46 46.90 -53.61
N CYS A 54 -19.95 46.50 -54.78
CA CYS A 54 -19.46 45.28 -55.41
C CYS A 54 -17.98 45.44 -55.79
N PRO A 55 -17.11 44.46 -55.49
CA PRO A 55 -15.70 44.50 -55.86
C PRO A 55 -15.45 44.62 -57.37
N HIS A 56 -16.42 44.23 -58.20
CA HIS A 56 -16.33 44.26 -59.66
C HIS A 56 -17.06 45.45 -60.28
N HIS A 57 -18.11 45.96 -59.63
CA HIS A 57 -18.89 47.11 -60.10
C HIS A 57 -19.05 48.10 -58.95
N TYR A 58 -18.05 48.98 -58.79
CA TYR A 58 -17.94 49.87 -57.64
C TYR A 58 -19.06 50.93 -57.55
N SER A 59 -19.79 51.15 -58.65
CA SER A 59 -20.96 52.02 -58.72
C SER A 59 -22.24 51.40 -58.15
N LEU A 60 -22.27 50.07 -57.97
CA LEU A 60 -23.47 49.34 -57.58
C LEU A 60 -23.36 48.76 -56.17
N PRO A 61 -24.44 48.83 -55.36
CA PRO A 61 -24.48 48.20 -54.05
C PRO A 61 -24.58 46.69 -54.16
N ILE A 62 -24.08 46.00 -53.14
CA ILE A 62 -24.27 44.57 -52.96
C ILE A 62 -25.72 44.32 -52.52
N GLN A 63 -26.42 43.42 -53.21
CA GLN A 63 -27.85 43.14 -52.96
C GLN A 63 -28.19 41.64 -53.00
N TYR A 64 -27.29 40.82 -53.57
CA TYR A 64 -27.54 39.42 -53.82
C TYR A 64 -26.43 38.55 -53.23
N PHE A 65 -26.80 37.31 -52.92
CA PHE A 65 -25.88 36.29 -52.46
C PHE A 65 -26.02 35.00 -53.29
N CYS A 66 -24.90 34.38 -53.65
CA CYS A 66 -24.88 33.08 -54.32
C CYS A 66 -24.57 31.96 -53.32
N LEU A 67 -25.45 30.97 -53.23
CA LEU A 67 -25.29 29.81 -52.34
C LEU A 67 -24.31 28.76 -52.87
N ASP A 68 -24.05 28.74 -54.19
CA ASP A 68 -23.22 27.72 -54.84
C ASP A 68 -21.72 28.08 -54.89
N CYS A 69 -21.38 29.37 -54.78
CA CYS A 69 -20.01 29.85 -54.92
C CYS A 69 -19.20 29.63 -53.62
N LYS A 70 -18.40 28.56 -53.58
CA LYS A 70 -17.63 28.12 -52.40
C LYS A 70 -16.43 29.00 -52.01
N ASN A 71 -16.01 29.94 -52.86
CA ASN A 71 -14.75 30.68 -52.73
C ASN A 71 -14.89 32.12 -52.19
N GLY A 72 -16.00 32.46 -51.52
CA GLY A 72 -16.11 33.74 -50.82
C GLY A 72 -16.49 34.95 -51.69
N GLU A 73 -16.72 34.78 -53.00
CA GLU A 73 -17.41 35.75 -53.86
C GLU A 73 -18.94 35.70 -53.64
N GLY A 74 -19.36 35.56 -52.38
CA GLY A 74 -20.73 35.22 -52.04
C GLY A 74 -21.68 36.39 -52.25
N CYS A 75 -21.25 37.62 -51.97
CA CYS A 75 -22.09 38.82 -52.00
C CYS A 75 -21.77 39.72 -53.22
N PHE A 76 -22.76 40.04 -54.06
CA PHE A 76 -22.53 40.82 -55.29
C PHE A 76 -23.72 41.71 -55.70
N CYS A 77 -23.50 42.56 -56.71
CA CYS A 77 -24.52 43.46 -57.29
C CYS A 77 -25.38 42.77 -58.35
N SER A 78 -26.46 43.43 -58.78
CA SER A 78 -27.37 42.96 -59.83
C SER A 78 -26.69 42.57 -61.15
N GLU A 79 -25.67 43.31 -61.59
CA GLU A 79 -24.94 43.01 -62.84
C GLU A 79 -24.11 41.72 -62.74
N CYS A 80 -23.51 41.45 -61.57
CA CYS A 80 -22.80 40.20 -61.32
C CYS A 80 -23.75 39.00 -61.27
N ALA A 81 -24.98 39.18 -60.79
CA ALA A 81 -26.01 38.15 -60.79
C ALA A 81 -26.32 37.67 -62.21
N LEU A 82 -26.41 38.60 -63.16
CA LEU A 82 -26.79 38.32 -64.55
C LEU A 82 -25.63 37.84 -65.42
N THR A 83 -24.38 38.14 -65.05
CA THR A 83 -23.20 37.85 -65.89
C THR A 83 -22.40 36.67 -65.39
N ARG A 84 -21.92 36.73 -64.13
CA ARG A 84 -20.99 35.74 -63.56
C ARG A 84 -21.72 34.62 -62.82
N HIS A 85 -22.92 34.89 -62.31
CA HIS A 85 -23.71 33.94 -61.54
C HIS A 85 -25.04 33.56 -62.23
N ALA A 86 -25.11 33.71 -63.55
CA ALA A 86 -26.33 33.45 -64.33
C ALA A 86 -26.88 32.02 -64.19
N THR A 87 -26.00 31.05 -63.87
CA THR A 87 -26.34 29.64 -63.70
C THR A 87 -26.32 29.17 -62.25
N CYS A 88 -26.16 30.08 -61.29
CA CYS A 88 -26.07 29.75 -59.85
C CYS A 88 -27.39 30.05 -59.12
N ASP A 89 -27.62 29.41 -57.97
CA ASP A 89 -28.74 29.76 -57.08
C ASP A 89 -28.43 31.08 -56.35
N VAL A 90 -28.91 32.17 -56.95
CA VAL A 90 -28.77 33.55 -56.46
C VAL A 90 -30.04 33.96 -55.72
N ARG A 91 -29.87 34.47 -54.50
CA ARG A 91 -30.95 34.97 -53.64
C ARG A 91 -30.71 36.41 -53.23
N THR A 92 -31.76 37.11 -52.82
CA THR A 92 -31.59 38.41 -52.16
C THR A 92 -30.84 38.21 -50.84
N LEU A 93 -30.16 39.24 -50.34
CA LEU A 93 -29.41 39.13 -49.08
C LEU A 93 -30.30 38.67 -47.91
N GLU A 94 -31.55 39.12 -47.85
CA GLU A 94 -32.50 38.74 -46.79
C GLU A 94 -32.92 37.26 -46.88
N GLU A 95 -33.22 36.78 -48.09
CA GLU A 95 -33.54 35.37 -48.33
C GLU A 95 -32.34 34.45 -48.12
N ALA A 96 -31.14 34.89 -48.54
CA ALA A 96 -29.91 34.15 -48.31
C ALA A 96 -29.55 34.10 -46.83
N TYR A 97 -29.68 35.22 -46.12
CA TYR A 97 -29.44 35.30 -44.68
C TYR A 97 -30.37 34.35 -43.92
N THR A 98 -31.67 34.41 -44.20
CA THR A 98 -32.64 33.51 -43.56
C THR A 98 -32.36 32.05 -43.90
N THR A 99 -31.99 31.75 -45.15
CA THR A 99 -31.65 30.39 -45.59
C THR A 99 -30.38 29.88 -44.90
N ILE A 100 -29.30 30.65 -44.87
CA ILE A 100 -28.02 30.25 -44.23
C ILE A 100 -28.20 30.12 -42.72
N LEU A 101 -28.90 31.07 -42.09
CA LEU A 101 -29.16 31.06 -40.67
C LEU A 101 -29.96 29.82 -40.27
N ASN A 102 -31.01 29.48 -41.01
CA ASN A 102 -31.88 28.35 -40.70
C ASN A 102 -31.29 26.99 -41.10
N SER A 103 -30.63 26.91 -42.26
CA SER A 103 -30.20 25.63 -42.84
C SER A 103 -28.79 25.23 -42.44
N VAL A 104 -27.91 26.21 -42.17
CA VAL A 104 -26.51 25.97 -41.82
C VAL A 104 -26.28 26.31 -40.36
N ILE A 105 -26.42 27.58 -39.96
CA ILE A 105 -26.01 28.04 -38.63
C ILE A 105 -26.80 27.34 -37.53
N ARG A 106 -28.14 27.29 -37.62
CA ARG A 106 -28.97 26.62 -36.61
C ARG A 106 -28.72 25.11 -36.54
N LYS A 107 -28.45 24.45 -37.67
CA LYS A 107 -28.11 23.00 -37.68
C LYS A 107 -26.75 22.75 -37.04
N TRP A 108 -25.76 23.58 -37.31
CA TRP A 108 -24.46 23.47 -36.66
C TRP A 108 -24.55 23.79 -35.18
N ALA A 109 -25.28 24.84 -34.79
CA ALA A 109 -25.51 25.18 -33.39
C ALA A 109 -26.20 24.03 -32.62
N SER A 110 -27.21 23.38 -33.21
CA SER A 110 -27.87 22.24 -32.56
C SER A 110 -26.94 21.02 -32.45
N GLN A 111 -26.14 20.73 -33.48
CA GLN A 111 -25.14 19.66 -33.42
C GLN A 111 -24.06 19.92 -32.38
N PHE A 112 -23.58 21.15 -32.26
CA PHE A 112 -22.59 21.54 -31.25
C PHE A 112 -23.18 21.50 -29.84
N ASN A 113 -24.41 21.98 -29.65
CA ASN A 113 -25.07 21.92 -28.34
C ASN A 113 -25.30 20.48 -27.92
N CYS A 114 -25.82 19.62 -28.80
CA CYS A 114 -26.01 18.19 -28.50
C CYS A 114 -24.67 17.50 -28.15
N ARG A 115 -23.58 17.81 -28.87
CA ARG A 115 -22.25 17.30 -28.51
C ARG A 115 -21.74 17.84 -27.17
N SER A 116 -21.97 19.12 -26.88
CA SER A 116 -21.60 19.75 -25.61
C SER A 116 -22.35 19.11 -24.45
N GLU A 117 -23.67 18.93 -24.57
CA GLU A 117 -24.52 18.28 -23.56
C GLU A 117 -24.12 16.82 -23.36
N ASN A 118 -23.89 16.07 -24.44
CA ASN A 118 -23.42 14.70 -24.35
C ASN A 118 -22.07 14.60 -23.67
N LEU A 119 -21.14 15.52 -23.93
CA LEU A 119 -19.85 15.55 -23.23
C LEU A 119 -20.01 15.93 -21.76
N GLU A 120 -20.75 17.00 -21.45
CA GLU A 120 -20.93 17.47 -20.09
C GLU A 120 -21.59 16.42 -19.20
N VAL A 121 -22.62 15.73 -19.70
CA VAL A 121 -23.35 14.71 -18.92
C VAL A 121 -22.62 13.37 -18.95
N THR A 122 -22.30 12.86 -20.14
CA THR A 122 -21.77 11.49 -20.26
C THR A 122 -20.35 11.39 -19.75
N PHE A 123 -19.49 12.36 -20.06
CA PHE A 123 -18.10 12.30 -19.63
C PHE A 123 -17.96 12.56 -18.14
N ALA A 124 -18.73 13.51 -17.58
CA ALA A 124 -18.73 13.73 -16.14
C ALA A 124 -19.26 12.51 -15.37
N GLN A 125 -20.33 11.87 -15.87
CA GLN A 125 -20.84 10.64 -15.28
C GLN A 125 -19.81 9.50 -15.37
N GLN A 126 -19.18 9.29 -16.53
CA GLN A 126 -18.13 8.28 -16.70
C GLN A 126 -16.94 8.50 -15.76
N LEU A 127 -16.53 9.75 -15.54
CA LEU A 127 -15.47 10.07 -14.59
C LEU A 127 -15.92 9.80 -13.14
N SER A 128 -17.18 10.09 -12.80
CA SER A 128 -17.74 9.77 -11.48
C SER A 128 -17.79 8.26 -11.25
N ASP A 129 -18.30 7.50 -12.22
CA ASP A 129 -18.39 6.04 -12.16
C ASP A 129 -17.00 5.42 -12.02
N LYS A 130 -16.03 5.91 -12.78
CA LYS A 130 -14.63 5.47 -12.66
C LYS A 130 -14.08 5.79 -11.28
N ARG A 131 -14.26 7.01 -10.77
CA ARG A 131 -13.81 7.39 -9.43
C ARG A 131 -14.37 6.45 -8.36
N GLU A 132 -15.66 6.13 -8.44
CA GLU A 132 -16.31 5.20 -7.51
C GLU A 132 -15.74 3.78 -7.64
N GLU A 133 -15.55 3.29 -8.87
CA GLU A 133 -14.90 2.00 -9.13
C GLU A 133 -13.50 1.92 -8.50
N TRP A 134 -12.67 2.95 -8.69
CA TRP A 134 -11.32 3.01 -8.12
C TRP A 134 -11.35 3.12 -6.59
N THR A 135 -12.34 3.82 -6.04
CA THR A 135 -12.50 3.96 -4.58
C THR A 135 -12.89 2.63 -3.95
N MET A 136 -13.82 1.89 -4.58
CA MET A 136 -14.20 0.54 -4.15
C MET A 136 -13.01 -0.42 -4.21
N LYS A 137 -12.27 -0.44 -5.32
CA LYS A 137 -11.05 -1.25 -5.47
C LYS A 137 -10.00 -0.91 -4.42
N LEU A 138 -9.83 0.37 -4.10
CA LEU A 138 -8.88 0.82 -3.07
C LEU A 138 -9.31 0.32 -1.68
N GLN A 139 -10.61 0.38 -1.36
CA GLN A 139 -11.15 -0.14 -0.10
C GLN A 139 -11.00 -1.67 0.00
N GLU A 140 -11.21 -2.41 -1.09
CA GLU A 140 -11.00 -3.85 -1.15
C GLU A 140 -9.53 -4.20 -0.87
N VAL A 141 -8.59 -3.53 -1.54
CA VAL A 141 -7.14 -3.72 -1.31
C VAL A 141 -6.76 -3.36 0.11
N GLN A 142 -7.28 -2.25 0.66
CA GLN A 142 -7.02 -1.86 2.04
C GLN A 142 -7.53 -2.91 3.04
N THR A 143 -8.72 -3.46 2.81
CA THR A 143 -9.32 -4.48 3.67
C THR A 143 -8.54 -5.80 3.57
N ALA A 144 -8.13 -6.19 2.37
CA ALA A 144 -7.27 -7.36 2.16
C ALA A 144 -5.91 -7.19 2.88
N LEU A 145 -5.29 -6.02 2.76
CA LEU A 145 -4.03 -5.71 3.44
C LEU A 145 -4.17 -5.81 4.95
N LEU A 146 -5.20 -5.20 5.54
CA LEU A 146 -5.45 -5.27 6.98
C LEU A 146 -5.65 -6.72 7.44
N LYS A 147 -6.39 -7.52 6.69
CA LYS A 147 -6.58 -8.94 6.99
C LYS A 147 -5.26 -9.72 6.95
N THR A 148 -4.46 -9.54 5.91
CA THR A 148 -3.14 -10.19 5.81
C THR A 148 -2.20 -9.77 6.94
N TYR A 149 -2.25 -8.50 7.35
CA TYR A 149 -1.51 -8.00 8.51
C TYR A 149 -1.95 -8.71 9.79
N ASP A 150 -3.25 -8.81 10.04
CA ASP A 150 -3.79 -9.46 11.23
C ASP A 150 -3.42 -10.95 11.27
N ASP A 151 -3.50 -11.65 10.13
CA ASP A 151 -3.11 -13.07 10.00
C ASP A 151 -1.61 -13.27 10.28
N VAL A 152 -0.74 -12.44 9.69
CA VAL A 152 0.72 -12.50 9.93
C VAL A 152 1.05 -12.17 11.39
N HIS A 153 0.43 -11.14 11.93
CA HIS A 153 0.67 -10.74 13.31
C HIS A 153 0.14 -11.77 14.31
N GLY A 154 -0.99 -12.42 14.02
CA GLY A 154 -1.51 -13.55 14.79
C GLY A 154 -0.55 -14.73 14.82
N THR A 155 -0.09 -15.18 13.64
CA THR A 155 0.87 -16.29 13.53
C THR A 155 2.21 -15.98 14.22
N LEU A 156 2.70 -14.74 14.14
CA LEU A 156 3.88 -14.30 14.88
C LEU A 156 3.70 -14.39 16.39
N ARG A 157 2.57 -13.94 16.92
CA ARG A 157 2.28 -14.04 18.36
C ARG A 157 2.16 -15.48 18.83
N GLU A 158 1.56 -16.36 18.03
CA GLU A 158 1.47 -17.79 18.35
C GLU A 158 2.86 -18.45 18.38
N LEU A 159 3.71 -18.14 17.40
CA LEU A 159 5.10 -18.60 17.36
C LEU A 159 5.90 -18.08 18.56
N GLU A 160 5.76 -16.80 18.90
CA GLU A 160 6.42 -16.20 20.07
C GLU A 160 5.97 -16.90 21.37
N ALA A 161 4.67 -17.08 21.57
CA ALA A 161 4.12 -17.75 22.74
C ALA A 161 4.63 -19.20 22.85
N SER A 162 4.65 -19.93 21.73
CA SER A 162 5.17 -21.29 21.64
C SER A 162 6.66 -21.35 22.00
N LEU A 163 7.46 -20.44 21.45
CA LEU A 163 8.90 -20.32 21.73
C LEU A 163 9.18 -20.03 23.21
N ILE A 164 8.46 -19.07 23.80
CA ILE A 164 8.61 -18.71 25.21
C ILE A 164 8.24 -19.90 26.10
N GLN A 165 7.14 -20.59 25.79
CA GLN A 165 6.71 -21.76 26.55
C GLN A 165 7.74 -22.89 26.46
N TRP A 166 8.21 -23.20 25.24
CA TRP A 166 9.23 -24.21 25.01
C TRP A 166 10.54 -23.88 25.71
N LEU A 167 10.98 -22.62 25.68
CA LEU A 167 12.19 -22.16 26.36
C LEU A 167 12.06 -22.31 27.89
N LYS A 168 10.92 -21.93 28.47
CA LYS A 168 10.64 -22.11 29.89
C LYS A 168 10.70 -23.58 30.30
N GLN A 169 10.03 -24.46 29.55
CA GLN A 169 10.01 -25.90 29.81
C GLN A 169 11.42 -26.51 29.69
N SER A 170 12.15 -26.15 28.62
CA SER A 170 13.52 -26.62 28.39
C SER A 170 14.47 -26.16 29.49
N HIS A 171 14.37 -24.90 29.90
CA HIS A 171 15.17 -24.35 30.99
C HIS A 171 14.85 -25.03 32.33
N GLN A 172 13.57 -25.24 32.65
CA GLN A 172 13.16 -25.92 33.88
C GLN A 172 13.68 -27.36 33.92
N MET A 173 13.55 -28.10 32.82
CA MET A 173 14.06 -29.47 32.70
C MET A 173 15.58 -29.53 32.81
N LEU A 174 16.31 -28.60 32.19
CA LEU A 174 17.76 -28.52 32.27
C LEU A 174 18.23 -28.18 33.69
N SER A 175 17.55 -27.22 34.34
CA SER A 175 17.85 -26.80 35.71
C SER A 175 17.67 -27.94 36.71
N GLN A 176 16.57 -28.69 36.60
CA GLN A 176 16.32 -29.87 37.45
C GLN A 176 17.39 -30.95 37.28
N GLU A 177 17.81 -31.26 36.05
CA GLU A 177 18.87 -32.23 35.81
C GLU A 177 20.22 -31.71 36.33
N HIS A 178 20.53 -30.44 36.13
CA HIS A 178 21.74 -29.82 36.67
C HIS A 178 21.76 -29.89 38.21
N GLU A 179 20.65 -29.60 38.88
CA GLU A 179 20.54 -29.67 40.33
C GLU A 179 20.72 -31.10 40.86
N LYS A 180 20.15 -32.12 40.17
CA LYS A 180 20.39 -33.53 40.50
C LYS A 180 21.87 -33.89 40.42
N VAL A 181 22.54 -33.48 39.35
CA VAL A 181 23.98 -33.73 39.17
C VAL A 181 24.80 -33.01 40.23
N TYR A 182 24.49 -31.74 40.51
CA TYR A 182 25.14 -30.95 41.55
C TYR A 182 25.00 -31.61 42.93
N ASN A 183 23.79 -32.02 43.31
CA ASN A 183 23.54 -32.68 44.60
C ASN A 183 24.26 -34.03 44.68
N HIS A 184 24.31 -34.79 43.59
CA HIS A 184 25.06 -36.05 43.54
C HIS A 184 26.58 -35.84 43.69
N VAL A 185 27.15 -34.85 42.99
CA VAL A 185 28.57 -34.49 43.14
C VAL A 185 28.87 -34.04 44.56
N LYS A 186 28.04 -33.16 45.13
CA LYS A 186 28.22 -32.63 46.49
C LYS A 186 28.19 -33.75 47.53
N THR A 187 27.17 -34.60 47.50
CA THR A 187 27.04 -35.73 48.44
C THR A 187 28.21 -36.71 48.34
N THR A 188 28.71 -36.95 47.12
CA THR A 188 29.90 -37.78 46.90
C THR A 188 31.16 -37.12 47.47
N LEU A 189 31.33 -35.82 47.25
CA LEU A 189 32.47 -35.05 47.77
C LEU A 189 32.48 -35.01 49.31
N ASP A 190 31.32 -34.77 49.93
CA ASP A 190 31.15 -34.75 51.38
C ASP A 190 31.47 -36.12 51.99
N SER A 191 31.06 -37.21 51.32
CA SER A 191 31.43 -38.58 51.71
C SER A 191 32.94 -38.80 51.68
N TYR A 192 33.63 -38.35 50.62
CA TYR A 192 35.09 -38.44 50.57
C TYR A 192 35.77 -37.62 51.64
N ALA A 193 35.31 -36.39 51.88
CA ALA A 193 35.86 -35.53 52.92
C ALA A 193 35.76 -36.18 54.30
N ALA A 194 34.58 -36.73 54.63
CA ALA A 194 34.36 -37.47 55.87
C ALA A 194 35.25 -38.73 55.98
N ASN A 195 35.38 -39.49 54.91
CA ASN A 195 36.22 -40.69 54.87
C ASN A 195 37.72 -40.34 55.01
N ALA A 196 38.19 -39.30 54.34
CA ALA A 196 39.57 -38.82 54.45
C ALA A 196 39.88 -38.32 55.85
N GLU A 197 38.94 -37.60 56.49
CA GLU A 197 39.10 -37.10 57.84
C GLU A 197 39.13 -38.24 58.88
N MET A 198 38.26 -39.23 58.74
CA MET A 198 38.30 -40.46 59.53
C MET A 198 39.67 -41.14 59.44
N LEU A 199 40.22 -41.32 58.22
CA LEU A 199 41.53 -41.93 58.02
C LEU A 199 42.67 -41.10 58.65
N ARG A 200 42.62 -39.76 58.54
CA ARG A 200 43.61 -38.86 59.15
C ARG A 200 43.59 -38.92 60.67
N GLN A 201 42.41 -38.97 61.27
CA GLN A 201 42.25 -39.07 62.73
C GLN A 201 42.81 -40.39 63.26
N GLN A 202 42.52 -41.50 62.58
CA GLN A 202 43.02 -42.82 63.00
C GLN A 202 44.53 -42.97 62.80
N ARG A 203 45.12 -42.33 61.78
CA ARG A 203 46.58 -42.33 61.57
C ARG A 203 47.36 -41.71 62.73
N ARG A 204 46.75 -40.84 63.53
CA ARG A 204 47.37 -40.22 64.73
C ARG A 204 47.32 -41.14 65.96
N ALA A 205 46.60 -42.26 65.91
CA ALA A 205 46.47 -43.21 67.00
C ALA A 205 47.67 -44.18 67.07
N PRO A 206 47.93 -44.80 68.23
CA PRO A 206 48.98 -45.82 68.37
C PRO A 206 48.74 -47.05 67.47
N ALA A 207 49.82 -47.70 67.05
CA ALA A 207 49.82 -48.74 66.01
C ALA A 207 48.87 -49.93 66.30
N THR A 208 48.71 -50.32 67.55
CA THR A 208 47.77 -51.39 67.97
C THR A 208 46.31 -51.01 67.74
N ARG A 209 45.95 -49.74 67.96
CA ARG A 209 44.60 -49.21 67.74
C ARG A 209 44.29 -49.03 66.25
N LEU A 210 45.33 -48.72 65.46
CA LEU A 210 45.25 -48.67 64.00
C LEU A 210 44.91 -50.05 63.41
N LEU A 211 45.59 -51.12 63.88
CA LEU A 211 45.34 -52.49 63.42
C LEU A 211 43.92 -52.98 63.75
N LEU A 212 43.41 -52.66 64.95
CA LEU A 212 42.02 -52.93 65.33
C LEU A 212 41.03 -52.19 64.42
N PHE A 213 41.25 -50.90 64.16
CA PHE A 213 40.42 -50.10 63.26
C PHE A 213 40.37 -50.69 61.84
N TYR A 214 41.52 -51.11 61.28
CA TYR A 214 41.59 -51.72 59.96
C TYR A 214 40.85 -53.06 59.90
N ASN A 215 40.90 -53.86 60.96
CA ASN A 215 40.18 -55.13 61.04
C ASN A 215 38.66 -54.92 61.16
N GLU A 216 38.23 -54.01 62.04
CA GLU A 216 36.81 -53.69 62.27
C GLU A 216 36.15 -53.05 61.05
N ASN A 217 36.88 -52.20 60.32
CA ASN A 217 36.35 -51.48 59.16
C ASN A 217 36.77 -52.09 57.81
N HIS A 218 37.30 -53.32 57.80
CA HIS A 218 37.89 -53.91 56.61
C HIS A 218 36.92 -53.99 55.42
N THR A 219 35.62 -54.22 55.65
CA THR A 219 34.58 -54.24 54.60
C THR A 219 34.36 -52.87 53.99
N LYS A 220 34.28 -51.82 54.80
CA LYS A 220 34.11 -50.42 54.36
C LYS A 220 35.35 -49.90 53.64
N LEU A 221 36.53 -50.21 54.15
CA LEU A 221 37.82 -49.88 53.53
C LEU A 221 38.02 -50.64 52.22
N ARG A 222 37.65 -51.93 52.20
CA ARG A 222 37.62 -52.76 50.98
C ARG A 222 36.62 -52.21 49.97
N GLN A 223 35.46 -51.72 50.39
CA GLN A 223 34.53 -51.01 49.51
C GLN A 223 35.13 -49.70 48.98
N MET A 224 35.82 -48.88 49.79
CA MET A 224 36.49 -47.68 49.25
C MET A 224 37.62 -47.99 48.27
N LEU A 225 38.35 -49.10 48.47
CA LEU A 225 39.50 -49.50 47.66
C LEU A 225 39.12 -50.33 46.41
N LEU A 226 38.08 -51.18 46.50
CA LEU A 226 37.67 -52.14 45.46
C LEU A 226 36.24 -51.92 44.94
N GLY A 227 35.38 -51.22 45.67
CA GLY A 227 33.96 -51.07 45.36
C GLY A 227 33.61 -49.68 44.84
N THR A 228 33.02 -49.63 43.64
CA THR A 228 32.04 -48.65 43.12
C THR A 228 32.14 -47.15 43.46
N THR A 229 33.26 -46.62 43.97
CA THR A 229 33.26 -45.31 44.63
C THR A 229 34.28 -44.30 44.12
N PRO A 230 35.38 -44.60 43.40
CA PRO A 230 36.14 -43.53 42.70
C PRO A 230 35.92 -43.54 41.18
N ARG A 231 36.03 -44.72 40.55
CA ARG A 231 35.88 -44.86 39.09
C ARG A 231 34.44 -44.75 38.62
N ASP A 232 33.48 -45.22 39.41
CA ASP A 232 32.07 -45.20 39.03
C ASP A 232 31.43 -43.84 39.27
N SER A 233 31.80 -43.09 40.30
CA SER A 233 31.37 -41.70 40.48
C SER A 233 31.95 -40.79 39.40
N GLU A 234 33.24 -40.91 39.04
CA GLU A 234 33.81 -40.22 37.88
C GLU A 234 33.12 -40.61 36.56
N ARG A 235 32.78 -41.89 36.38
CA ARG A 235 32.01 -42.36 35.22
C ARG A 235 30.59 -41.81 35.21
N VAL A 236 29.92 -41.76 36.35
CA VAL A 236 28.55 -41.24 36.49
C VAL A 236 28.54 -39.73 36.27
N ILE A 237 29.51 -38.99 36.83
CA ILE A 237 29.68 -37.55 36.59
C ILE A 237 30.03 -37.28 35.12
N GLY A 238 30.92 -38.08 34.53
CA GLY A 238 31.27 -38.01 33.10
C GLY A 238 30.09 -38.35 32.17
N ASN A 239 29.26 -39.33 32.54
CA ASN A 239 28.06 -39.68 31.78
C ASN A 239 26.95 -38.64 31.96
N ALA A 240 26.78 -38.08 33.15
CA ALA A 240 25.80 -37.05 33.42
C ALA A 240 26.13 -35.73 32.72
N THR A 241 27.41 -35.33 32.70
CA THR A 241 27.87 -34.17 31.92
C THR A 241 27.72 -34.38 30.42
N ARG A 242 28.01 -35.59 29.90
CA ARG A 242 27.68 -35.93 28.51
C ARG A 242 26.19 -35.88 28.22
N HIS A 243 25.34 -36.39 29.11
CA HIS A 243 23.89 -36.36 28.95
C HIS A 243 23.34 -34.92 28.94
N LEU A 244 23.87 -34.04 29.79
CA LEU A 244 23.58 -32.61 29.74
C LEU A 244 24.05 -31.98 28.43
N GLY A 245 25.23 -32.36 27.92
CA GLY A 245 25.72 -31.95 26.60
C GLY A 245 24.77 -32.34 25.46
N VAL A 246 24.38 -33.62 25.39
CA VAL A 246 23.42 -34.11 24.38
C VAL A 246 22.08 -33.39 24.47
N ARG A 247 21.60 -33.08 25.68
CA ARG A 247 20.39 -32.26 25.85
C ARG A 247 20.56 -30.85 25.33
N LEU A 248 21.72 -30.22 25.57
CA LEU A 248 22.03 -28.90 25.06
C LEU A 248 22.08 -28.87 23.53
N ASP A 249 22.67 -29.91 22.92
CA ASP A 249 22.71 -30.10 21.47
C ASP A 249 21.29 -30.27 20.89
N ASN A 250 20.43 -31.05 21.58
CA ASN A 250 19.03 -31.18 21.18
C ASN A 250 18.28 -29.85 21.25
N ILE A 251 18.48 -29.06 22.32
CA ILE A 251 17.92 -27.71 22.46
C ILE A 251 18.40 -26.82 21.31
N SER A 252 19.69 -26.88 20.96
CA SER A 252 20.27 -26.15 19.84
C SER A 252 19.64 -26.56 18.49
N ALA A 253 19.45 -27.87 18.27
CA ALA A 253 18.82 -28.39 17.06
C ALA A 253 17.37 -27.89 16.90
N THR A 254 16.57 -27.93 17.96
CA THR A 254 15.20 -27.38 17.95
C THR A 254 15.19 -25.86 17.74
N ALA A 255 16.16 -25.11 18.27
CA ALA A 255 16.27 -23.68 18.00
C ALA A 255 16.55 -23.40 16.51
N VAL A 256 17.35 -24.26 15.85
CA VAL A 256 17.57 -24.20 14.40
C VAL A 256 16.26 -24.48 13.62
N GLU A 257 15.41 -25.39 14.10
CA GLU A 257 14.09 -25.62 13.47
C GLU A 257 13.18 -24.40 13.57
N TYR A 258 13.10 -23.74 14.72
CA TYR A 258 12.37 -22.49 14.86
C TYR A 258 12.93 -21.37 13.96
N SER A 259 14.26 -21.31 13.79
CA SER A 259 14.88 -20.38 12.84
C SER A 259 14.46 -20.66 11.38
N LYS A 260 14.34 -21.94 11.00
CA LYS A 260 13.81 -22.34 9.68
C LYS A 260 12.34 -21.95 9.50
N LEU A 261 11.53 -22.07 10.54
CA LEU A 261 10.13 -21.65 10.51
C LEU A 261 10.00 -20.13 10.34
N LEU A 262 10.81 -19.34 11.05
CA LEU A 262 10.85 -17.89 10.90
C LEU A 262 11.28 -17.45 9.50
N THR A 263 12.32 -18.07 8.93
CA THR A 263 12.76 -17.77 7.55
C THR A 263 11.78 -18.26 6.48
N LYS A 264 10.95 -19.26 6.78
CA LYS A 264 9.83 -19.65 5.92
C LYS A 264 8.74 -18.59 5.97
N LEU A 265 8.31 -18.18 7.17
CA LEU A 265 7.31 -17.13 7.35
C LEU A 265 7.73 -15.82 6.66
N GLU A 266 8.99 -15.43 6.78
CA GLU A 266 9.54 -14.25 6.10
C GLU A 266 9.45 -14.35 4.57
N ARG A 267 9.72 -15.53 4.00
CA ARG A 267 9.57 -15.77 2.56
C ARG A 267 8.11 -15.72 2.13
N ASP A 268 7.21 -16.33 2.92
CA ASP A 268 5.78 -16.34 2.63
C ASP A 268 5.22 -14.89 2.65
N ILE A 269 5.65 -14.05 3.60
CA ILE A 269 5.31 -12.62 3.65
C ILE A 269 5.82 -11.86 2.41
N ARG A 270 7.06 -12.12 1.98
CA ARG A 270 7.64 -11.45 0.79
C ARG A 270 6.96 -11.88 -0.50
N GLN A 271 6.53 -13.14 -0.61
CA GLN A 271 5.83 -13.65 -1.79
C GLN A 271 4.39 -13.13 -1.86
N ALA A 272 3.71 -12.97 -0.71
CA ALA A 272 2.36 -12.41 -0.66
C ALA A 272 2.26 -10.93 -1.12
N GLY A 273 3.37 -10.19 -1.16
CA GLY A 273 3.41 -8.81 -1.66
C GLY A 273 3.86 -8.66 -3.12
N GLY A 274 4.07 -9.77 -3.84
CA GLY A 274 4.66 -9.79 -5.20
C GLY A 274 3.68 -10.03 -6.36
N ASP A 275 2.43 -10.38 -6.08
CA ASP A 275 1.35 -10.57 -7.07
C ASP A 275 0.38 -9.37 -7.06
#